data_AF-A0A8T6BW03-F1
#
_entry.id   AF-A0A8T6BW03-F1
#
_cell.length_a   1.000
_cell.length_b   1.000
_cell.length_c   1.000
_cell.angle_alpha   90.00
_cell.angle_beta   90.00
_cell.angle_gamma   90.00
#
_symmetry.space_group_name_H-M   'P 1'
#
loop_
_entity.id
_entity.type
_entity.pdbx_description
1 polymer ?
#
loop_
_entity_poly.entity_id
_entity_poly.type
_entity_poly.pdbx_seq_one_letter_code
_entity_poly.pdbx_strand_id
1 'polypeptide(L)'
;EADRAKQVALIAAAQDAETKAVELTVRAKAEKEAAEMQAAAIVELAEATRKKGLAEAEAQRALNDAINVLSDEQTSLKFKLALLQALPAVIEKSVEPMKSIDGIKIIQVDGLNRGSAAGDANTGNVGGGNLAEQALSAALSYRTQAPLIDSLLNEIGVSGGSLAALTSPLTSTTPVAENVE
;
A
#
# COMPACT_ATOMS: atom_id res chain seq x y z
N GLU A 1 -101.34 -38.33 -13.26
CA GLU A 1 -99.98 -38.47 -13.85
C GLU A 1 -99.10 -37.23 -13.71
N ALA A 2 -99.64 -36.02 -13.89
CA ALA A 2 -98.85 -34.77 -13.82
C ALA A 2 -98.08 -34.55 -12.51
N ASP A 3 -98.64 -34.92 -11.34
CA ASP A 3 -97.98 -34.69 -10.05
C ASP A 3 -96.78 -35.62 -9.80
N ARG A 4 -96.83 -36.86 -10.30
CA ARG A 4 -95.68 -37.78 -10.26
C ARG A 4 -94.57 -37.29 -11.17
N ALA A 5 -94.88 -36.77 -12.35
CA ALA A 5 -93.87 -36.21 -13.26
C ALA A 5 -93.14 -35.01 -12.63
N LYS A 6 -93.86 -34.14 -11.91
CA LYS A 6 -93.26 -33.03 -11.15
C LYS A 6 -92.36 -33.51 -10.01
N GLN A 7 -92.77 -34.52 -9.25
CA GLN A 7 -91.93 -35.09 -8.19
C GLN A 7 -90.65 -35.75 -8.74
N VAL A 8 -90.75 -36.50 -9.84
CA VAL A 8 -89.57 -37.11 -10.48
C VAL A 8 -88.61 -36.04 -11.00
N ALA A 9 -89.13 -34.95 -11.59
CA ALA A 9 -88.29 -33.83 -12.04
C ALA A 9 -87.58 -33.11 -10.89
N LEU A 10 -88.25 -32.94 -9.73
CA LEU A 10 -87.63 -32.35 -8.54
C LEU A 10 -86.55 -33.25 -7.94
N ILE A 11 -86.78 -34.57 -7.91
CA ILE A 11 -85.79 -35.55 -7.42
C ILE A 11 -84.57 -35.59 -8.35
N ALA A 12 -84.79 -35.60 -9.67
CA ALA A 12 -83.70 -35.56 -10.66
C ALA A 12 -82.89 -34.25 -10.52
N ALA A 13 -83.55 -33.11 -10.38
CA ALA A 13 -82.87 -31.82 -10.16
C ALA A 13 -82.09 -31.80 -8.83
N ALA A 14 -82.61 -32.42 -7.77
CA ALA A 14 -81.91 -32.55 -6.49
C ALA A 14 -80.68 -33.47 -6.61
N GLN A 15 -80.80 -34.61 -7.30
CA GLN A 15 -79.70 -35.54 -7.54
C GLN A 15 -78.60 -34.92 -8.41
N ASP A 16 -78.97 -34.13 -9.42
CA ASP A 16 -78.03 -33.36 -10.25
C ASP A 16 -77.31 -32.26 -9.44
N ALA A 17 -77.99 -31.65 -8.47
CA ALA A 17 -77.38 -30.66 -7.59
C ALA A 17 -76.39 -31.31 -6.60
N GLU A 18 -76.76 -32.46 -6.03
CA GLU A 18 -75.89 -33.22 -5.12
C GLU A 18 -74.63 -33.73 -5.83
N THR A 19 -74.76 -34.30 -7.04
CA THR A 19 -73.61 -34.75 -7.83
C THR A 19 -72.65 -33.61 -8.16
N LYS A 20 -73.16 -32.44 -8.57
CA LYS A 20 -72.34 -31.25 -8.82
C LYS A 20 -71.67 -30.73 -7.55
N ALA A 21 -72.36 -30.77 -6.40
CA ALA A 21 -71.78 -30.38 -5.13
C ALA A 21 -70.64 -31.33 -4.71
N VAL A 22 -70.84 -32.64 -4.86
CA VAL A 22 -69.80 -33.65 -4.59
C VAL A 22 -68.61 -33.43 -5.53
N GLU A 23 -68.84 -33.27 -6.84
CA GLU A 23 -67.78 -33.02 -7.82
C GLU A 23 -66.97 -31.77 -7.47
N LEU A 24 -67.63 -30.66 -7.10
CA LEU A 24 -66.96 -29.44 -6.69
C LEU A 24 -66.13 -29.64 -5.42
N THR A 25 -66.64 -30.37 -4.42
CA THR A 25 -65.87 -30.64 -3.19
C THR A 25 -64.69 -31.57 -3.41
N VAL A 26 -64.82 -32.58 -4.27
CA VAL A 26 -63.72 -33.48 -4.65
C VAL A 26 -62.66 -32.71 -5.42
N ARG A 27 -63.07 -31.85 -6.36
CA ARG A 27 -62.17 -30.98 -7.10
C ARG A 27 -61.44 -30.01 -6.16
N ALA A 28 -62.15 -29.34 -5.26
CA ALA A 28 -61.55 -28.42 -4.30
C ALA A 28 -60.56 -29.11 -3.35
N LYS A 29 -60.86 -30.34 -2.92
CA LYS A 29 -59.92 -31.16 -2.12
C LYS A 29 -58.69 -31.55 -2.93
N ALA A 30 -58.87 -32.01 -4.16
CA ALA A 30 -57.75 -32.37 -5.04
C ALA A 30 -56.86 -31.16 -5.37
N GLU A 31 -57.46 -29.99 -5.63
CA GLU A 31 -56.72 -28.74 -5.85
C GLU A 31 -55.98 -28.29 -4.59
N LYS A 32 -56.58 -28.44 -3.40
CA LYS A 32 -55.93 -28.13 -2.13
C LYS A 32 -54.75 -29.06 -1.85
N GLU A 33 -54.92 -30.37 -2.00
CA GLU A 33 -53.83 -31.35 -1.82
C GLU A 33 -52.70 -31.12 -2.84
N ALA A 34 -53.05 -30.84 -4.10
CA ALA A 34 -52.06 -30.50 -5.12
C ALA A 34 -51.28 -29.21 -4.76
N ALA A 35 -51.96 -28.18 -4.27
CA ALA A 35 -51.32 -26.94 -3.83
C ALA A 35 -50.42 -27.15 -2.60
N GLU A 36 -50.83 -27.97 -1.63
CA GLU A 36 -50.03 -28.34 -0.46
C GLU A 36 -48.77 -29.11 -0.87
N MET A 37 -48.88 -30.08 -1.79
CA MET A 37 -47.73 -30.80 -2.33
C MET A 37 -46.77 -29.87 -3.08
N GLN A 38 -47.29 -28.94 -3.89
CA GLN A 38 -46.46 -27.96 -4.58
C GLN A 38 -45.76 -27.01 -3.61
N ALA A 39 -46.46 -26.53 -2.58
CA ALA A 39 -45.87 -25.69 -1.56
C ALA A 39 -44.76 -26.42 -0.80
N ALA A 40 -44.99 -27.68 -0.41
CA ALA A 40 -43.98 -28.51 0.24
C ALA A 40 -42.75 -28.72 -0.66
N ALA A 41 -42.95 -29.02 -1.94
CA ALA A 41 -41.86 -29.19 -2.90
C ALA A 41 -41.04 -27.90 -3.09
N ILE A 42 -41.68 -26.73 -3.12
CA ILE A 42 -40.99 -25.43 -3.22
C ILE A 42 -40.16 -25.16 -1.96
N VAL A 43 -40.71 -25.44 -0.77
CA VAL A 43 -39.98 -25.27 0.50
C VAL A 43 -38.76 -26.19 0.55
N GLU A 44 -38.94 -27.47 0.20
CA GLU A 44 -37.83 -28.43 0.17
C GLU A 44 -36.74 -28.02 -0.84
N LEU A 45 -37.13 -27.56 -2.04
CA LEU A 45 -36.19 -27.06 -3.03
C LEU A 45 -35.47 -25.80 -2.53
N ALA A 46 -36.18 -24.88 -1.87
CA ALA A 46 -35.59 -23.68 -1.28
C ALA A 46 -34.57 -24.03 -0.18
N GLU A 47 -34.86 -25.04 0.65
CA GLU A 47 -33.92 -25.54 1.65
C GLU A 47 -32.69 -26.21 1.02
N ALA A 48 -32.90 -27.03 -0.02
CA ALA A 48 -31.82 -27.69 -0.74
C ALA A 48 -30.91 -26.67 -1.43
N THR A 49 -31.47 -25.66 -2.09
CA THR A 49 -30.71 -24.58 -2.73
C THR A 49 -29.98 -23.71 -1.70
N ARG A 50 -30.59 -23.44 -0.54
CA ARG A 50 -29.91 -22.74 0.56
C ARG A 50 -28.72 -23.54 1.08
N LYS A 51 -28.90 -24.83 1.37
CA LYS A 51 -27.80 -25.70 1.85
C LYS A 51 -26.68 -25.80 0.82
N LYS A 52 -27.03 -25.97 -0.46
CA LYS A 52 -26.06 -25.98 -1.57
C LYS A 52 -25.32 -24.65 -1.67
N GLY A 53 -26.01 -23.52 -1.63
CA GLY A 53 -25.39 -22.20 -1.71
C GLY A 53 -24.47 -21.90 -0.52
N LEU A 54 -24.82 -22.37 0.68
CA LEU A 54 -23.94 -22.28 1.86
C LEU A 54 -22.68 -23.12 1.67
N ALA A 55 -22.82 -24.37 1.22
CA ALA A 55 -21.68 -25.24 0.96
C ALA A 55 -20.76 -24.68 -0.15
N GLU A 56 -21.34 -24.12 -1.21
CA GLU A 56 -20.58 -23.46 -2.29
C GLU A 56 -19.87 -22.20 -1.78
N ALA A 57 -20.51 -21.39 -0.94
CA ALA A 57 -19.88 -20.21 -0.35
C ALA A 57 -18.73 -20.56 0.60
N GLU A 58 -18.88 -21.62 1.40
CA GLU A 58 -17.82 -22.15 2.26
C GLU A 58 -16.67 -22.70 1.44
N ALA A 59 -16.95 -23.48 0.38
CA ALA A 59 -15.95 -23.98 -0.54
C ALA A 59 -15.19 -22.84 -1.23
N GLN A 60 -15.91 -21.80 -1.68
CA GLN A 60 -15.29 -20.64 -2.31
C GLN A 60 -14.43 -19.84 -1.34
N ARG A 61 -14.86 -19.67 -0.08
CA ARG A 61 -14.03 -19.06 0.98
C ARG A 61 -12.76 -19.87 1.21
N ALA A 62 -12.89 -21.18 1.40
CA ALA A 62 -11.75 -22.06 1.62
C ALA A 62 -10.76 -22.01 0.43
N LEU A 63 -11.26 -21.96 -0.81
CA LEU A 63 -10.42 -21.77 -2.00
C LEU A 63 -9.73 -20.41 -2.01
N ASN A 64 -10.44 -19.32 -1.72
CA ASN A 64 -9.85 -17.98 -1.70
C ASN A 64 -8.78 -17.88 -0.61
N ASP A 65 -9.04 -18.42 0.57
CA ASP A 65 -8.09 -18.44 1.68
C ASP A 65 -6.85 -19.27 1.30
N ALA A 66 -7.05 -20.45 0.69
CA ALA A 66 -5.95 -21.27 0.19
C ALA A 66 -5.15 -20.55 -0.91
N ILE A 67 -5.82 -19.84 -1.83
CA ILE A 67 -5.16 -19.07 -2.90
C ILE A 67 -4.36 -17.91 -2.31
N ASN A 68 -4.91 -17.18 -1.35
CA ASN A 68 -4.22 -16.05 -0.73
C ASN A 68 -2.95 -16.52 0.00
N VAL A 69 -3.07 -17.54 0.86
CA VAL A 69 -1.93 -18.15 1.57
C VAL A 69 -0.88 -18.68 0.59
N LEU A 70 -1.30 -19.45 -0.42
CA LEU A 70 -0.39 -19.98 -1.43
C LEU A 70 0.26 -18.86 -2.25
N SER A 71 -0.48 -17.79 -2.57
CA SER A 71 0.02 -16.66 -3.36
C SER A 71 1.06 -15.85 -2.59
N ASP A 72 0.89 -15.65 -1.28
CA ASP A 72 1.84 -14.89 -0.47
C ASP A 72 3.17 -15.62 -0.35
N GLU A 73 3.14 -16.93 -0.08
CA GLU A 73 4.34 -17.76 -0.02
C GLU A 73 5.05 -17.82 -1.38
N GLN A 74 4.30 -18.06 -2.46
CA GLN A 74 4.86 -18.11 -3.81
C GLN A 74 5.39 -16.75 -4.27
N THR A 75 4.73 -15.66 -3.92
CA THR A 75 5.18 -14.30 -4.25
C THR A 75 6.46 -13.99 -3.48
N SER A 76 6.55 -14.35 -2.20
CA SER A 76 7.77 -14.18 -1.42
C SER A 76 8.95 -14.96 -2.00
N LEU A 77 8.71 -16.19 -2.47
CA LEU A 77 9.73 -17.02 -3.11
C LEU A 77 10.21 -16.41 -4.43
N LYS A 78 9.26 -16.02 -5.30
CA LYS A 78 9.57 -15.34 -6.58
C LYS A 78 10.31 -14.04 -6.34
N PHE A 79 9.90 -13.26 -5.34
CA PHE A 79 10.56 -12.02 -4.94
C PHE A 79 11.99 -12.27 -4.47
N LYS A 80 12.20 -13.24 -3.57
CA LYS A 80 13.55 -13.63 -3.12
C LYS A 80 14.43 -14.10 -4.27
N LEU A 81 13.89 -14.89 -5.20
CA LEU A 81 14.62 -15.36 -6.36
C LEU A 81 14.99 -14.20 -7.29
N ALA A 82 14.05 -13.30 -7.60
CA ALA A 82 14.30 -12.12 -8.41
C ALA A 82 15.34 -11.19 -7.75
N LEU A 83 15.28 -11.03 -6.43
CA LEU A 83 16.28 -10.28 -5.66
C LEU A 83 17.66 -10.94 -5.75
N LEU A 84 17.75 -12.27 -5.59
CA LEU A 84 19.01 -13.01 -5.74
C LEU A 84 19.59 -12.91 -7.15
N GLN A 85 18.75 -12.86 -8.18
CA GLN A 85 19.17 -12.65 -9.57
C GLN A 85 19.65 -11.21 -9.84
N ALA A 86 19.02 -10.22 -9.20
CA ALA A 86 19.39 -8.81 -9.35
C ALA A 86 20.60 -8.40 -8.48
N LEU A 87 20.85 -9.12 -7.38
CA LEU A 87 21.90 -8.83 -6.40
C LEU A 87 23.30 -8.64 -7.02
N PRO A 88 23.78 -9.49 -7.95
CA PRO A 88 25.09 -9.32 -8.58
C PRO A 88 25.24 -7.96 -9.30
N ALA A 89 24.23 -7.54 -10.06
CA ALA A 89 24.25 -6.26 -10.77
C ALA A 89 24.23 -5.07 -9.81
N VAL A 90 23.46 -5.17 -8.71
CA VAL A 90 23.43 -4.15 -7.67
C VAL A 90 24.78 -4.03 -6.99
N ILE A 91 25.43 -5.14 -6.63
CA ILE A 91 26.75 -5.14 -5.99
C ILE A 91 27.81 -4.55 -6.94
N GLU A 92 27.80 -4.94 -8.21
CA GLU A 92 28.73 -4.39 -9.20
C GLU A 92 28.62 -2.87 -9.30
N LYS A 93 27.39 -2.34 -9.42
CA LYS A 93 27.13 -0.90 -9.44
C LYS A 93 27.43 -0.20 -8.11
N SER A 94 27.24 -0.88 -6.99
CA SER A 94 27.51 -0.34 -5.66
C SER A 94 29.01 -0.28 -5.34
N VAL A 95 29.81 -1.19 -5.90
CA VAL A 95 31.27 -1.24 -5.70
C VAL A 95 32.04 -0.41 -6.75
N GLU A 96 31.39 -0.05 -7.86
CA GLU A 96 31.95 0.86 -8.88
C GLU A 96 32.52 2.19 -8.31
N PRO A 97 31.81 2.96 -7.45
CA PRO A 97 32.37 4.16 -6.83
C PRO A 97 33.50 3.86 -5.84
N MET A 98 33.51 2.68 -5.20
CA MET A 98 34.59 2.29 -4.29
C MET A 98 35.89 2.00 -5.06
N LYS A 99 35.81 1.48 -6.30
CA LYS A 99 36.98 1.28 -7.15
C LYS A 99 37.63 2.60 -7.59
N SER A 100 36.85 3.67 -7.70
CA SER A 100 37.35 5.00 -8.06
C SER A 100 38.10 5.72 -6.92
N ILE A 101 38.15 5.14 -5.72
CA ILE A 101 38.85 5.70 -4.57
C ILE A 101 40.16 4.90 -4.34
N ASP A 102 41.27 5.41 -4.86
CA ASP A 102 42.62 4.81 -4.69
C ASP A 102 43.25 5.17 -3.32
N GLY A 103 42.64 6.12 -2.60
CA GLY A 103 43.03 6.58 -1.26
C GLY A 103 42.52 7.99 -0.97
N ILE A 104 42.24 8.31 0.30
CA ILE A 104 41.87 9.69 0.70
C ILE A 104 43.14 10.54 0.72
N LYS A 105 43.43 11.23 -0.39
CA LYS A 105 44.56 12.16 -0.47
C LYS A 105 44.10 13.55 -0.05
N ILE A 106 44.45 13.97 1.16
CA ILE A 106 44.17 15.32 1.65
C ILE A 106 45.11 16.29 0.93
N ILE A 107 44.58 17.05 -0.03
CA ILE A 107 45.32 18.11 -0.73
C ILE A 107 44.99 19.43 -0.03
N GLN A 108 45.92 19.92 0.78
CA GLN A 108 45.86 21.29 1.31
C GLN A 108 46.16 22.28 0.19
N VAL A 109 45.12 22.98 -0.28
CA VAL A 109 45.20 24.05 -1.30
C VAL A 109 45.21 25.42 -0.64
N ASP A 110 46.20 25.69 0.22
CA ASP A 110 46.35 27.01 0.85
C ASP A 110 47.55 27.82 0.30
N GLY A 111 48.22 27.30 -0.75
CA GLY A 111 49.47 27.90 -1.26
C GLY A 111 49.52 28.30 -2.73
N LEU A 112 48.62 27.80 -3.59
CA LEU A 112 48.86 27.84 -5.06
C LEU A 112 48.26 29.05 -5.79
N ASN A 113 47.45 29.90 -5.13
CA ASN A 113 46.83 31.07 -5.78
C ASN A 113 47.34 32.44 -5.29
N ARG A 114 48.54 32.52 -4.69
CA ARG A 114 49.17 33.79 -4.34
C ARG A 114 50.56 33.89 -4.97
N GLY A 115 50.61 34.15 -6.27
CA GLY A 115 51.92 34.34 -6.92
C GLY A 115 51.91 34.56 -8.42
N SER A 116 51.02 35.39 -8.96
CA SER A 116 51.21 35.98 -10.30
C SER A 116 50.31 37.20 -10.51
N ALA A 117 50.60 38.29 -9.80
CA ALA A 117 50.31 39.64 -10.27
C ALA A 117 51.08 40.65 -9.41
N ALA A 118 52.06 41.28 -10.05
CA ALA A 118 52.58 42.61 -9.78
C ALA A 118 53.04 42.97 -8.35
N GLY A 119 54.34 43.26 -8.25
CA GLY A 119 54.73 44.51 -7.61
C GLY A 119 55.43 44.37 -6.27
N ASP A 120 56.72 44.68 -6.35
CA ASP A 120 57.50 45.38 -5.34
C ASP A 120 58.31 44.54 -4.36
N ALA A 121 59.60 44.90 -4.37
CA ALA A 121 60.65 44.30 -3.60
C ALA A 121 60.54 44.76 -2.15
N ASN A 122 60.22 43.84 -1.23
CA ASN A 122 60.65 44.01 0.15
C ASN A 122 60.91 42.66 0.81
N THR A 123 62.15 42.23 0.72
CA THR A 123 62.74 41.21 1.59
C THR A 123 62.75 41.72 3.03
N GLY A 124 61.85 41.19 3.86
CA GLY A 124 61.94 41.31 5.31
C GLY A 124 60.65 41.78 5.96
N ASN A 125 59.75 40.84 6.27
CA ASN A 125 59.13 40.72 7.59
C ASN A 125 58.25 39.45 7.61
N VAL A 126 58.74 38.37 8.22
CA VAL A 126 57.90 37.29 8.73
C VAL A 126 57.20 37.85 9.97
N GLY A 127 56.16 38.65 9.74
CA GLY A 127 55.37 39.34 10.76
C GLY A 127 53.95 38.80 10.79
N GLY A 128 53.60 38.16 11.91
CA GLY A 128 52.27 37.63 12.19
C GLY A 128 51.16 38.66 12.00
N GLY A 129 50.43 38.51 10.89
CA GLY A 129 49.10 39.07 10.70
C GLY A 129 48.08 38.01 11.10
N ASN A 130 47.32 38.31 12.16
CA ASN A 130 46.41 37.42 12.88
C ASN A 130 45.50 36.57 11.98
N LEU A 131 45.43 35.26 12.26
CA LEU A 131 44.47 34.32 11.66
C LEU A 131 43.01 34.82 11.78
N ALA A 132 42.71 35.59 12.84
CA ALA A 132 41.42 36.23 13.03
C ALA A 132 41.11 37.27 11.96
N GLU A 133 42.10 38.04 11.50
CA GLU A 133 41.93 39.05 10.44
C GLU A 133 41.76 38.38 9.08
N GLN A 134 42.49 37.29 8.84
CA GLN A 134 42.36 36.47 7.62
C GLN A 134 40.99 35.77 7.55
N ALA A 135 40.52 35.22 8.67
CA ALA A 135 39.19 34.64 8.78
C ALA A 135 38.07 35.69 8.66
N LEU A 136 38.27 36.89 9.23
CA LEU A 136 37.32 38.00 9.15
C LEU A 136 37.20 38.54 7.72
N SER A 137 38.33 38.74 7.03
CA SER A 137 38.37 39.14 5.63
C SER A 137 37.71 38.09 4.71
N ALA A 138 37.94 36.80 4.97
CA ALA A 138 37.30 35.70 4.24
C ALA A 138 35.78 35.65 4.49
N ALA A 139 35.34 35.79 5.74
CA ALA A 139 33.93 35.81 6.11
C ALA A 139 33.20 37.04 5.53
N LEU A 140 33.85 38.20 5.50
CA LEU A 140 33.29 39.43 4.94
C LEU A 140 33.13 39.32 3.41
N SER A 141 34.09 38.71 2.72
CA SER A 141 34.04 38.43 1.28
C SER A 141 32.94 37.42 0.93
N TYR A 142 32.71 36.42 1.80
CA TYR A 142 31.60 35.47 1.64
C TYR A 142 30.24 36.15 1.85
N ARG A 143 30.14 37.11 2.76
CA ARG A 143 28.90 37.86 3.01
C ARG A 143 28.53 38.83 1.87
N THR A 144 29.51 39.43 1.20
CA THR A 144 29.23 40.31 0.04
C THR A 144 28.80 39.54 -1.21
N GLN A 145 29.13 38.24 -1.30
CA GLN A 145 28.75 37.35 -2.40
C GLN A 145 27.63 36.36 -2.02
N ALA A 146 27.09 36.46 -0.81
CA ALA A 146 26.07 35.60 -0.26
C ALA A 146 24.86 35.37 -1.18
N PRO A 147 24.23 36.36 -1.85
CA PRO A 147 23.04 36.10 -2.66
C PRO A 147 23.32 35.24 -3.90
N LEU A 148 24.55 35.28 -4.44
CA LEU A 148 24.92 34.46 -5.59
C LEU A 148 25.22 33.02 -5.16
N ILE A 149 25.94 32.88 -4.05
CA ILE A 149 26.31 31.59 -3.49
C ILE A 149 25.08 30.86 -2.96
N ASP A 150 24.15 31.57 -2.30
CA ASP A 150 22.89 31.00 -1.79
C ASP A 150 21.93 30.60 -2.93
N SER A 151 21.96 31.29 -4.08
CA SER A 151 21.22 30.84 -5.29
C SER A 151 21.76 29.53 -5.83
N LEU A 152 23.09 29.41 -5.96
CA LEU A 152 23.74 28.16 -6.41
C LEU A 152 23.51 27.02 -5.43
N LEU A 153 23.56 27.32 -4.12
CA LEU A 153 23.30 26.37 -3.04
C LEU A 153 21.84 25.90 -3.03
N ASN A 154 20.89 26.80 -3.26
CA ASN A 154 19.47 26.47 -3.39
C ASN A 154 19.17 25.67 -4.67
N GLU A 155 19.88 25.93 -5.78
CA GLU A 155 19.80 25.14 -7.03
C GLU A 155 20.32 23.71 -6.86
N ILE A 156 21.32 23.49 -6.00
CA ILE A 156 21.80 22.14 -5.63
C ILE A 156 21.05 21.54 -4.43
N GLY A 157 19.99 22.19 -3.94
CA GLY A 157 19.12 21.69 -2.87
C GLY A 157 19.69 21.79 -1.45
N VAL A 158 20.75 22.58 -1.24
CA VAL A 158 21.42 22.78 0.06
C VAL A 158 21.18 24.22 0.50
N SER A 159 20.19 24.48 1.35
CA SER A 159 19.95 25.83 1.89
C SER A 159 21.06 26.22 2.89
N GLY A 160 21.57 27.46 2.84
CA GLY A 160 22.70 27.90 3.68
C GLY A 160 22.51 27.72 5.21
N GLY A 161 21.27 27.59 5.69
CA GLY A 161 20.97 27.24 7.09
C GLY A 161 21.04 25.74 7.42
N SER A 162 20.94 24.86 6.41
CA SER A 162 20.98 23.41 6.59
C SER A 162 22.36 22.89 6.95
N LEU A 163 23.44 23.54 6.52
CA LEU A 163 24.80 23.08 6.82
C LEU A 163 25.16 23.26 8.31
N ALA A 164 24.67 24.32 8.93
CA ALA A 164 24.76 24.51 10.39
C ALA A 164 23.90 23.48 11.14
N ALA A 165 22.72 23.12 10.61
CA ALA A 165 21.89 22.05 11.16
C ALA A 165 22.53 20.65 11.00
N LEU A 166 23.26 20.42 9.90
CA LEU A 166 23.98 19.17 9.61
C LEU A 166 25.27 19.02 10.45
N THR A 167 25.87 20.12 10.90
CA THR A 167 27.05 20.12 11.78
C THR A 167 26.70 20.25 13.27
N SER A 168 25.47 20.64 13.60
CA SER A 168 24.92 20.61 14.96
C SER A 168 25.09 19.27 15.70
N PRO A 169 24.88 18.08 15.08
CA PRO A 169 25.15 16.81 15.75
C PRO A 169 26.64 16.55 16.02
N LEU A 170 27.58 17.26 15.39
CA LEU A 170 29.01 17.17 15.72
C LEU A 170 29.41 18.08 16.89
N THR A 171 28.67 19.15 17.15
CA THR A 171 28.98 20.09 18.26
C THR A 171 28.27 19.70 19.56
N SER A 172 27.19 18.92 19.49
CA SER A 172 26.55 18.30 20.66
C SER A 172 27.20 16.97 21.04
N THR A 173 28.49 16.97 21.39
CA THR A 173 29.07 15.88 22.18
C THR A 173 28.63 16.05 23.63
N THR A 174 27.59 15.31 24.02
CA THR A 174 27.16 15.15 25.40
C THR A 174 28.19 14.28 26.14
N PRO A 175 28.73 14.70 27.30
CA PRO A 175 29.54 13.81 28.11
C PRO A 175 28.67 12.67 28.62
N VAL A 176 29.06 11.43 28.31
CA VAL A 176 28.44 10.20 28.82
C VAL A 176 28.51 10.22 30.34
N ALA A 177 27.33 10.24 30.98
CA ALA A 177 27.20 10.01 32.41
C ALA A 177 27.48 8.52 32.69
N GLU A 178 28.58 8.27 33.41
CA GLU A 178 28.96 6.99 33.98
C GLU A 178 28.02 6.69 35.17
N ASN A 179 27.03 5.82 34.94
CA ASN A 179 26.35 5.10 36.02
C ASN A 179 27.06 3.76 36.20
N VAL A 180 27.93 3.67 37.19
CA VAL A 180 28.41 2.40 37.75
C VAL A 180 27.55 2.06 38.95
N GLU A 181 27.11 0.80 38.94
CA GLU A 181 26.43 0.01 39.97
C GLU A 181 26.98 0.18 41.40
#